data_AF-A0A917HJR9-F1
#
_entry.id   AF-A0A917HJR9-F1
#
_cell.length_a   1.000
_cell.length_b   1.000
_cell.length_c   1.000
_cell.angle_alpha   90.00
_cell.angle_beta   90.00
_cell.angle_gamma   90.00
#
_symmetry.space_group_name_H-M   'P 1'
#
loop_
_entity.id
_entity.type
_entity.pdbx_description
1 polymer ?
#
loop_
_entity_poly.entity_id
_entity_poly.type
_entity_poly.pdbx_seq_one_letter_code
_entity_poly.pdbx_strand_id
1 'polypeptide(L)' 'MDDALHGLCQPLTVLQCRLAMGELIGGQDAMRTAIAEALVECTRVNLAVSLMREMLQHELQKDRDGQERTR' A
#
# COMPACT_ATOMS: atom_id res chain seq x y z
N MET A 1 7.47 -9.46 8.70
CA MET A 1 6.22 -9.35 7.91
C MET A 1 5.24 -8.39 8.57
N ASP A 2 5.17 -8.38 9.91
CA ASP A 2 4.39 -7.40 10.68
C ASP A 2 4.77 -5.93 10.40
N ASP A 3 6.06 -5.59 10.27
CA ASP A 3 6.45 -4.19 9.98
C ASP A 3 5.93 -3.67 8.64
N ALA A 4 5.81 -4.56 7.63
CA ALA A 4 5.30 -4.19 6.31
C ALA A 4 3.78 -4.01 6.32
N LEU A 5 3.06 -4.86 7.04
CA LEU A 5 1.60 -4.74 7.24
C LEU A 5 1.25 -3.55 8.14
N HIS A 6 2.02 -3.34 9.22
CA HIS A 6 1.88 -2.18 10.10
C HIS A 6 2.22 -0.89 9.36
N GLY A 7 3.24 -0.92 8.49
CA GLY A 7 3.62 0.18 7.60
C GLY A 7 2.54 0.54 6.56
N LEU A 8 1.59 -0.36 6.26
CA LEU A 8 0.45 -0.08 5.39
C LEU A 8 -0.75 0.55 6.13
N CYS A 9 -0.92 0.29 7.42
CA CYS A 9 -2.02 0.87 8.19
C CYS A 9 -1.96 2.40 8.19
N GLN A 10 -0.76 2.97 8.34
CA GLN A 10 -0.58 4.43 8.36
C GLN A 10 -1.04 5.14 7.07
N PRO A 11 -0.57 4.79 5.85
CA PRO A 11 -1.03 5.45 4.63
C PRO A 11 -2.53 5.20 4.35
N LEU A 12 -3.07 4.03 4.73
CA LEU A 12 -4.50 3.75 4.61
C LEU A 12 -5.33 4.67 5.52
N THR A 13 -4.93 4.83 6.78
CA THR A 13 -5.61 5.75 7.71
C THR A 13 -5.50 7.20 7.23
N VAL A 14 -4.33 7.65 6.76
CA VAL A 14 -4.16 9.01 6.23
C VAL A 14 -5.06 9.25 5.02
N LEU A 15 -5.13 8.29 4.10
CA LEU A 15 -6.03 8.35 2.94
C LEU A 15 -7.49 8.51 3.37
N GLN A 16 -7.96 7.67 4.29
CA GLN A 16 -9.33 7.71 4.77
C GLN A 16 -9.66 9.05 5.45
N CYS A 17 -8.75 9.55 6.29
CA CYS A 17 -8.93 10.84 6.96
C CYS A 17 -9.00 12.01 5.98
N ARG A 18 -8.15 12.03 4.93
CA ARG A 18 -8.15 13.08 3.91
C ARG A 18 -9.46 13.14 3.13
N LEU A 19 -9.97 11.98 2.71
CA LEU A 19 -11.25 11.92 2.01
C LEU A 19 -12.42 12.33 2.91
N ALA A 20 -12.45 11.84 4.16
CA ALA A 20 -13.48 12.23 5.13
C ALA A 20 -13.47 13.74 5.42
N MET A 21 -12.28 14.36 5.48
CA MET A 21 -12.15 15.82 5.64
C MET A 21 -12.64 16.58 4.42
N GLY A 22 -12.35 16.12 3.20
CA GLY A 22 -12.87 16.72 1.97
C GLY A 22 -14.39 16.67 1.90
N GLU A 23 -14.97 15.53 2.29
CA GLU A 23 -16.43 15.35 2.38
C GLU A 23 -17.06 16.26 3.45
N LEU A 24 -16.44 16.36 4.63
CA LEU A 24 -16.90 17.19 5.74
C LEU A 24 -16.87 18.69 5.41
N ILE A 25 -15.79 19.17 4.77
CA ILE A 25 -15.68 20.56 4.32
C ILE A 25 -16.70 20.84 3.22
N GLY A 26 -16.87 19.88 2.31
CA GLY A 26 -17.80 19.97 1.20
C GLY A 26 -17.36 20.93 0.09
N GLY A 27 -18.07 20.89 -1.03
CA GLY A 27 -17.75 21.67 -2.21
C GLY A 27 -16.70 21.01 -3.13
N GLN A 28 -16.72 21.44 -4.39
CA GLN A 28 -15.95 20.79 -5.45
C GLN A 28 -14.43 20.92 -5.25
N ASP A 29 -13.96 22.08 -4.80
CA ASP A 29 -12.54 22.34 -4.63
C ASP A 29 -11.95 21.57 -3.44
N ALA A 30 -12.67 21.50 -2.31
CA ALA A 30 -12.25 20.70 -1.17
C ALA A 30 -12.15 19.21 -1.52
N MET A 31 -13.11 18.68 -2.28
CA MET A 31 -13.08 17.30 -2.73
C MET A 31 -11.95 17.04 -3.74
N ARG A 32 -11.68 17.98 -4.67
CA ARG A 32 -10.53 17.86 -5.59
C ARG A 32 -9.20 17.80 -4.85
N THR A 33 -9.00 18.66 -3.85
CA THR A 33 -7.79 18.64 -3.00
C THR A 33 -7.70 17.33 -2.23
N ALA A 34 -8.77 16.90 -1.57
CA ALA A 34 -8.80 15.64 -0.82
C ALA A 34 -8.46 14.43 -1.70
N ILE A 35 -8.99 14.38 -2.94
CA ILE A 35 -8.68 13.32 -3.92
C ILE A 35 -7.20 13.38 -4.32
N ALA A 36 -6.67 14.57 -4.64
CA ALA A 36 -5.27 14.72 -5.02
C ALA A 36 -4.32 14.22 -3.92
N GLU A 37 -4.61 14.59 -2.67
CA GLU A 37 -3.82 14.14 -1.52
C GLU A 37 -4.01 12.65 -1.21
N ALA A 38 -5.20 12.08 -1.44
CA ALA A 38 -5.46 10.65 -1.28
C ALA A 38 -4.71 9.80 -2.31
N LEU A 39 -4.59 10.29 -3.56
CA LEU A 39 -3.85 9.59 -4.63
C LEU A 39 -2.36 9.41 -4.31
N VAL A 40 -1.77 10.35 -3.56
CA VAL A 40 -0.39 10.22 -3.07
C VAL A 40 -0.28 9.02 -2.13
N GLU A 41 -1.20 8.85 -1.19
CA GLU A 41 -1.19 7.69 -0.29
C GLU A 41 -1.49 6.38 -1.02
N CYS A 42 -2.39 6.38 -2.02
CA CYS A 42 -2.60 5.21 -2.90
C CYS A 42 -1.28 4.76 -3.55
N THR A 43 -0.46 5.70 -4.02
CA THR A 43 0.83 5.39 -4.63
C THR A 43 1.77 4.75 -3.62
N ARG A 44 1.81 5.25 -2.38
CA ARG A 44 2.62 4.68 -1.30
C ARG A 44 2.18 3.25 -0.94
N VAL A 45 0.87 3.01 -0.88
CA VAL A 45 0.32 1.66 -0.65
C VAL A 45 0.70 0.71 -1.79
N ASN A 46 0.55 1.14 -3.05
CA ASN A 46 0.88 0.30 -4.21
C ASN A 46 2.36 -0.08 -4.27
N LEU A 47 3.26 0.83 -3.86
CA LEU A 47 4.69 0.55 -3.75
C LEU A 47 4.97 -0.50 -2.69
N ALA A 48 4.42 -0.33 -1.49
CA ALA A 48 4.59 -1.31 -0.41
C ALA A 48 4.04 -2.70 -0.78
N VAL A 49 2.86 -2.77 -1.42
CA VAL A 49 2.29 -4.03 -1.92
C VAL A 49 3.18 -4.66 -2.99
N SER A 50 3.77 -3.86 -3.88
CA SER A 50 4.66 -4.38 -4.92
C SER A 50 5.93 -4.98 -4.34
N LEU A 51 6.54 -4.32 -3.34
CA LEU A 51 7.70 -4.85 -2.61
C LEU A 51 7.35 -6.16 -1.91
N MET A 52 6.20 -6.24 -1.23
CA MET A 52 5.77 -7.49 -0.59
C MET A 52 5.56 -8.62 -1.61
N ARG A 53 5.00 -8.30 -2.78
CA ARG A 53 4.84 -9.27 -3.87
C ARG A 53 6.19 -9.77 -4.40
N GLU A 54 7.17 -8.89 -4.57
CA GLU A 54 8.52 -9.25 -4.98
C GLU A 54 9.22 -10.14 -3.95
N MET A 55 9.11 -9.81 -2.66
CA MET A 55 9.64 -10.63 -1.57
C MET A 55 9.04 -12.03 -1.56
N LEU A 56 7.71 -12.14 -1.71
CA LEU A 56 7.01 -13.42 -1.79
C LEU A 56 7.44 -14.24 -3.01
N GLN A 57 7.57 -13.61 -4.18
CA GLN A 57 8.03 -14.28 -5.40
C GLN A 57 9.45 -14.81 -5.25
N HIS A 58 10.35 -14.04 -4.64
CA HIS A 58 11.72 -14.46 -4.41
C HIS A 58 11.81 -15.63 -3.43
N GLU A 59 11.00 -15.63 -2.37
CA GLU A 59 10.97 -16.74 -1.41
C GLU A 59 10.38 -18.02 -2.03
N LEU A 60 9.31 -17.90 -2.81
CA LEU A 60 8.73 -19.03 -3.56
C LEU A 60 9.71 -19.62 -4.59
N GLN A 61 10.56 -18.79 -5.20
CA GLN A 61 11.59 -19.27 -6.13
C GLN A 61 12.71 -20.01 -5.40
N LYS A 62 13.16 -19.49 -4.25
CA LYS A 62 14.17 -20.17 -3.41
C LYS A 62 13.71 -21.55 -2.95
N ASP A 63 12.44 -21.67 -2.54
CA ASP A 63 11.88 -22.96 -2.13
C ASP A 63 11.89 -23.98 -3.28
N ARG A 64 11.56 -23.55 -4.51
CA ARG A 64 11.64 -24.41 -5.70
C ARG A 64 13.08 -24.85 -6.01
N ASP A 65 14.02 -23.90 -6.02
CA ASP A 65 15.42 -24.17 -6.33
C ASP A 65 16.07 -25.09 -5.27
N GLY A 66 15.66 -24.95 -3.99
CA GLY A 66 16.09 -25.85 -2.91
C GLY A 66 15.54 -27.27 -3.06
N GLN A 67 14.30 -27.40 -3.54
CA GLN A 67 13.65 -28.69 -3.77
C GLN A 67 14.24 -29.44 -4.97
N GLU A 68 14.73 -28.74 -6.00
CA GLU A 68 15.44 -29.33 -7.14
C GLU A 68 16.87 -29.77 -6.80
N ARG A 69 17.57 -29.06 -5.90
CA ARG A 69 18.94 -29.45 -5.46
C ARG A 69 18.98 -30.65 -4.51
N THR A 70 17.84 -31.03 -3.93
CA THR A 70 17.74 -32.13 -2.97
C THR A 70 17.20 -33.42 -3.62
N ARG A 71 16.95 -33.40 -4.93
CA ARG A 71 16.58 -34.55 -5.76
C ARG A 71 17.76 -34.99 -6.63
#